data_AF-A0A147EZZ1-F1
#
_entry.id   AF-A0A147EZZ1-F1
#
_cell.length_a   1.000
_cell.length_b   1.000
_cell.length_c   1.000
_cell.angle_alpha   90.00
_cell.angle_beta   90.00
_cell.angle_gamma   90.00
#
_symmetry.space_group_name_H-M   'P 1'
#
loop_
_entity.id
_entity.type
_entity.pdbx_description
1 polymer ?
#
loop_
_entity_poly.entity_id
_entity_poly.type
_entity_poly.pdbx_seq_one_letter_code
_entity_poly.pdbx_strand_id
1 'polypeptide(L)'
;MVAPTGSGKTLSAFLFAIDRIFREKAPETPDADPPRRGKKTATKTPATNTRVLYISPLKALGVDVERNLRSPLVGIGQSARRLGIQVPGVTVGVRSGDTSSSDRRKLVTDPPDILITTPESLYLMLTSQAAETLRGVHTVIIDEVHAVAATKRGAHLAVSLERLDALLEKPAQRIGLSATVRPIDEVARFLGGAQPVDIVAPKATKAFDLSVVVPIEDMLNPPPPPGSPAP
;
A
#
# COMPACT_ATOMS: atom_id res chain seq x y z
N MET A 1 8.59 -4.72 8.38
CA MET A 1 9.57 -5.54 7.63
C MET A 1 10.70 -4.67 7.13
N VAL A 2 11.93 -5.01 7.49
CA VAL A 2 13.17 -4.35 7.05
C VAL A 2 13.98 -5.35 6.25
N ALA A 3 14.15 -5.08 4.97
CA ALA A 3 14.97 -5.88 4.06
C ALA A 3 15.41 -4.99 2.89
N PRO A 4 16.48 -5.29 2.15
CA PRO A 4 16.92 -4.46 1.03
C PRO A 4 15.87 -4.30 -0.08
N THR A 5 16.13 -3.37 -1.00
CA THR A 5 15.37 -3.29 -2.26
C THR A 5 15.59 -4.58 -3.07
N GLY A 6 14.53 -5.06 -3.75
CA GLY A 6 14.57 -6.32 -4.50
C GLY A 6 14.26 -7.58 -3.68
N SER A 7 14.08 -7.48 -2.36
CA SER A 7 13.79 -8.64 -1.49
C SER A 7 12.32 -9.07 -1.42
N GLY A 8 11.46 -8.59 -2.33
CA GLY A 8 10.03 -9.00 -2.37
C GLY A 8 9.16 -8.51 -1.20
N LYS A 9 9.58 -7.47 -0.46
CA LYS A 9 8.86 -6.92 0.69
C LYS A 9 7.40 -6.55 0.37
N THR A 10 7.20 -5.85 -0.74
CA THR A 10 5.88 -5.39 -1.19
C THR A 10 4.96 -6.57 -1.46
N LEU A 11 5.41 -7.56 -2.24
CA LEU A 11 4.62 -8.78 -2.50
C LEU A 11 4.28 -9.53 -1.21
N SER A 12 5.22 -9.62 -0.27
CA SER A 12 5.00 -10.30 1.01
C SER A 12 3.89 -9.63 1.83
N ALA A 13 3.86 -8.30 1.88
CA ALA A 13 2.80 -7.56 2.56
C ALA A 13 1.44 -7.72 1.87
N PHE A 14 1.43 -7.71 0.53
CA PHE A 14 0.19 -7.87 -0.23
C PHE A 14 -0.35 -9.28 -0.23
N LEU A 15 0.48 -10.32 -0.26
CA LEU A 15 0.03 -11.71 -0.38
C LEU A 15 -0.91 -12.11 0.76
N PHE A 16 -0.54 -11.75 2.00
CA PHE A 16 -1.38 -11.98 3.16
C PHE A 16 -2.71 -11.22 3.08
N ALA A 17 -2.65 -9.94 2.67
CA ALA A 17 -3.84 -9.09 2.56
C ALA A 17 -4.80 -9.58 1.45
N ILE A 18 -4.24 -10.05 0.33
CA ILE A 18 -4.97 -10.60 -0.81
C ILE A 18 -5.63 -11.95 -0.46
N ASP A 19 -4.91 -12.86 0.22
CA ASP A 19 -5.49 -14.12 0.70
C ASP A 19 -6.73 -13.89 1.57
N ARG A 20 -6.66 -12.90 2.46
CA ARG A 20 -7.80 -12.50 3.28
C ARG A 20 -8.97 -11.97 2.46
N ILE A 21 -8.74 -11.11 1.46
CA ILE A 21 -9.79 -10.65 0.54
C ILE A 21 -10.46 -11.84 -0.16
N PHE A 22 -9.69 -12.81 -0.63
CA PHE A 22 -10.23 -14.01 -1.29
C PHE A 22 -11.11 -14.84 -0.36
N ARG A 23 -10.70 -15.02 0.91
CA ARG A 23 -11.50 -15.76 1.92
C ARG A 23 -12.79 -15.03 2.27
N GLU A 24 -12.76 -13.71 2.41
CA GLU A 24 -13.94 -12.90 2.73
C GLU A 24 -14.94 -12.84 1.56
N LYS A 25 -14.46 -12.93 0.32
CA LYS A 25 -15.29 -12.95 -0.88
C LYS A 25 -15.65 -14.36 -1.38
N ALA A 26 -15.15 -15.42 -0.75
CA ALA A 26 -15.48 -16.78 -1.14
C ALA A 26 -16.98 -17.02 -0.92
N PRO A 27 -17.69 -17.63 -1.88
CA PRO A 27 -19.10 -17.96 -1.69
C PRO A 27 -19.25 -18.90 -0.48
N GLU A 28 -20.22 -18.62 0.39
CA GLU A 28 -20.67 -19.61 1.37
C GLU A 28 -21.03 -20.91 0.61
N THR A 29 -20.61 -22.04 1.17
CA THR A 29 -20.73 -23.38 0.57
C THR A 29 -22.12 -23.65 -0.03
N PRO A 30 -22.22 -24.41 -1.14
CA PRO A 30 -23.50 -24.73 -1.79
C PRO A 30 -24.42 -25.66 -0.98
N ASP A 31 -23.99 -26.16 0.19
CA ASP A 31 -24.79 -27.04 1.07
C ASP A 31 -25.68 -26.30 2.08
N ALA A 32 -25.74 -24.97 2.02
CA ALA A 32 -26.74 -24.22 2.77
C ALA A 32 -28.05 -24.19 1.97
N ASP A 33 -29.09 -24.80 2.54
CA ASP A 33 -30.47 -24.76 2.05
C ASP A 33 -30.81 -23.37 1.48
N PRO A 34 -31.43 -23.27 0.29
CA PRO A 34 -31.80 -21.98 -0.28
C PRO A 34 -32.69 -21.24 0.73
N PRO A 35 -32.38 -19.98 1.09
CA PRO A 35 -33.20 -19.27 2.04
C PRO A 35 -34.61 -19.18 1.45
N ARG A 36 -35.56 -19.80 2.15
CA ARG A 36 -36.98 -19.77 1.81
C ARG A 36 -37.36 -18.34 1.42
N ARG A 37 -38.04 -18.24 0.28
CA ARG A 37 -38.48 -17.03 -0.42
C ARG A 37 -39.49 -16.23 0.43
N GLY A 38 -39.05 -15.77 1.59
CA GLY A 38 -39.72 -14.77 2.41
C GLY A 38 -39.23 -13.39 2.00
N LYS A 39 -40.14 -12.41 1.93
CA LYS A 39 -39.85 -10.98 1.68
C LYS A 39 -38.72 -10.50 2.61
N LYS A 40 -37.47 -10.61 2.17
CA LYS A 40 -36.35 -9.85 2.74
C LYS A 40 -36.51 -8.44 2.19
N THR A 41 -36.98 -7.54 3.07
CA THR A 41 -36.69 -6.12 2.96
C THR A 41 -35.22 -5.98 2.58
N ALA A 42 -34.95 -5.25 1.51
CA ALA A 42 -33.59 -5.02 1.02
C ALA A 42 -32.82 -4.17 2.04
N THR A 43 -32.29 -4.81 3.09
CA THR A 43 -31.14 -4.29 3.81
C THR A 43 -29.97 -4.38 2.83
N LYS A 44 -29.82 -3.29 2.09
CA LYS A 44 -28.71 -2.96 1.22
C LYS A 44 -27.42 -3.21 2.02
N THR A 45 -26.81 -4.38 1.87
CA THR A 45 -25.43 -4.60 2.32
C THR A 45 -24.62 -3.44 1.75
N PRO A 46 -23.90 -2.65 2.58
CA PRO A 46 -23.16 -1.51 2.07
C PRO A 46 -22.28 -2.00 0.92
N ALA A 47 -22.34 -1.27 -0.20
CA ALA A 47 -21.51 -1.53 -1.36
C ALA A 47 -20.07 -1.73 -0.91
N THR A 48 -19.44 -2.81 -1.40
CA THR A 48 -17.99 -3.06 -1.46
C THR A 48 -17.17 -2.04 -0.66
N ASN A 49 -16.71 -2.36 0.54
CA ASN A 49 -15.80 -1.44 1.24
C ASN A 49 -14.36 -1.75 0.86
N THR A 50 -13.50 -0.73 0.88
CA THR A 50 -12.05 -0.89 0.75
C THR A 50 -11.56 -1.82 1.86
N ARG A 51 -10.73 -2.82 1.53
CA ARG A 51 -10.20 -3.82 2.47
C ARG A 51 -8.75 -3.57 2.83
N VAL A 52 -7.97 -3.12 1.86
CA VAL A 52 -6.53 -2.89 1.99
C VAL A 52 -6.21 -1.46 1.59
N LEU A 53 -5.53 -0.75 2.47
CA LEU A 53 -5.03 0.60 2.21
C LEU A 53 -3.51 0.56 2.06
N TYR A 54 -2.99 0.93 0.90
CA TYR A 54 -1.57 1.09 0.67
C TYR A 54 -1.21 2.58 0.67
N ILE A 55 -0.30 2.99 1.54
CA ILE A 55 0.13 4.38 1.71
C ILE A 55 1.55 4.50 1.20
N SER A 56 1.70 5.20 0.07
CA SER A 56 3.01 5.57 -0.46
C SER A 56 3.37 7.02 -0.08
N PRO A 57 4.54 7.26 0.54
CA PRO A 57 5.02 8.61 0.77
C PRO A 57 5.45 9.30 -0.54
N LEU A 58 5.77 8.54 -1.59
CA LEU A 58 6.19 9.09 -2.89
C LEU A 58 5.10 8.85 -3.94
N LYS A 59 4.66 9.91 -4.61
CA LYS A 59 3.59 9.85 -5.63
C LYS A 59 3.94 8.86 -6.77
N ALA A 60 5.16 8.92 -7.28
CA ALA A 60 5.60 8.07 -8.40
C ALA A 60 5.45 6.57 -8.09
N LEU A 61 5.73 6.20 -6.84
CA LEU A 61 5.67 4.81 -6.38
C LEU A 61 4.23 4.25 -6.33
N GLY A 62 3.21 5.10 -6.19
CA GLY A 62 1.81 4.63 -6.12
C GLY A 62 1.32 4.00 -7.43
N VAL A 63 1.63 4.63 -8.57
CA VAL A 63 1.26 4.12 -9.90
C VAL A 63 2.08 2.86 -10.24
N ASP A 64 3.35 2.85 -9.88
CA ASP A 64 4.22 1.70 -10.07
C ASP A 64 3.73 0.48 -9.27
N VAL A 65 3.28 0.69 -8.03
CA VAL A 65 2.71 -0.38 -7.19
C VAL A 65 1.41 -0.92 -7.81
N GLU A 66 0.52 -0.06 -8.31
CA GLU A 66 -0.70 -0.49 -9.00
C GLU A 66 -0.37 -1.40 -10.19
N ARG A 67 0.59 -0.99 -11.04
CA ARG A 67 1.05 -1.78 -12.18
C ARG A 67 1.67 -3.11 -11.73
N ASN A 68 2.50 -3.09 -10.70
CA ASN A 68 3.20 -4.26 -10.18
C ASN A 68 2.25 -5.26 -9.50
N LEU A 69 1.09 -4.82 -9.00
CA LEU A 69 0.05 -5.70 -8.44
C LEU A 69 -0.76 -6.46 -9.49
N ARG A 70 -0.82 -5.98 -10.74
CA ARG A 70 -1.59 -6.66 -11.79
C ARG A 70 -1.03 -8.05 -12.09
N SER A 71 0.30 -8.18 -12.19
CA SER A 71 0.96 -9.46 -12.47
C SER A 71 0.63 -10.56 -11.44
N PRO A 72 0.81 -10.36 -10.11
CA PRO A 72 0.47 -11.38 -9.13
C PRO A 72 -1.02 -11.68 -9.08
N LEU A 73 -1.91 -10.68 -9.21
CA LEU A 73 -3.36 -10.92 -9.23
C LEU A 73 -3.78 -11.79 -10.43
N VAL A 74 -3.22 -11.53 -11.62
CA VAL A 74 -3.45 -12.37 -12.81
C VAL A 74 -2.88 -13.78 -12.59
N GLY A 75 -1.68 -13.91 -12.02
CA GLY A 75 -1.05 -15.19 -11.73
C GLY A 75 -1.86 -16.06 -10.76
N ILE A 76 -2.43 -15.45 -9.71
CA ILE A 76 -3.33 -16.13 -8.76
C ILE A 76 -4.59 -16.61 -9.49
N GLY A 77 -5.23 -15.74 -10.29
CA GLY A 77 -6.42 -16.11 -11.06
C GLY A 77 -6.16 -17.25 -12.06
N GLN A 78 -5.02 -17.26 -12.74
CA GLN A 78 -4.64 -18.34 -13.64
C GLN A 78 -4.39 -19.66 -12.89
N SER A 79 -3.72 -19.59 -11.73
CA SER A 79 -3.44 -20.77 -10.91
C SER A 79 -4.72 -21.38 -10.34
N ALA A 80 -5.62 -20.53 -9.84
CA ALA A 80 -6.94 -20.95 -9.37
C ALA A 80 -7.75 -21.65 -10.48
N ARG A 81 -7.78 -21.09 -11.69
CA ARG A 81 -8.42 -21.72 -12.86
C ARG A 81 -7.84 -23.09 -13.20
N ARG A 82 -6.50 -23.24 -13.15
CA ARG A 82 -5.84 -24.54 -13.38
C ARG A 82 -6.22 -25.59 -12.33
N LEU A 83 -6.49 -25.15 -11.10
CA LEU A 83 -6.92 -26.00 -9.99
C LEU A 83 -8.45 -26.20 -9.93
N GLY A 84 -9.22 -25.63 -10.86
CA GLY A 84 -10.69 -25.69 -10.84
C GLY A 84 -11.34 -24.84 -9.74
N ILE A 85 -10.58 -23.93 -9.11
CA ILE A 85 -11.05 -23.08 -8.02
C ILE A 85 -11.59 -21.77 -8.62
N GLN A 86 -12.84 -21.43 -8.30
CA GLN A 86 -13.41 -20.11 -8.58
C GLN A 86 -12.84 -19.11 -7.57
N VAL A 87 -12.20 -18.05 -8.06
CA VAL A 87 -11.72 -16.95 -7.21
C VAL A 87 -12.37 -15.63 -7.61
N PRO A 88 -12.86 -14.84 -6.64
CA PRO A 88 -13.45 -13.54 -6.90
C PRO A 88 -12.42 -12.53 -7.46
N GLY A 89 -12.88 -11.57 -8.26
CA GLY A 89 -12.00 -10.48 -8.72
C GLY A 89 -11.54 -9.60 -7.56
N VAL A 90 -10.28 -9.15 -7.61
CA VAL A 90 -9.71 -8.15 -6.71
C VAL A 90 -9.49 -6.86 -7.49
N THR A 91 -10.15 -5.77 -7.07
CA THR A 91 -10.02 -4.46 -7.70
C THR A 91 -8.96 -3.62 -7.00
N VAL A 92 -8.22 -2.85 -7.79
CA VAL A 92 -7.16 -1.94 -7.31
C VAL A 92 -7.46 -0.54 -7.85
N GLY A 93 -7.37 0.48 -7.00
CA GLY A 93 -7.53 1.87 -7.40
C GLY A 93 -6.51 2.79 -6.75
N VAL A 94 -6.24 3.93 -7.39
CA VAL A 94 -5.26 4.92 -6.91
C VAL A 94 -5.95 6.25 -6.62
N ARG A 95 -5.72 6.76 -5.40
CA ARG A 95 -6.15 8.08 -4.95
C ARG A 95 -4.94 8.95 -4.59
N SER A 96 -4.65 9.94 -5.40
CA SER A 96 -3.62 10.94 -5.13
C SER A 96 -4.16 12.36 -5.37
N GLY A 97 -3.29 13.35 -5.20
CA GLY A 97 -3.57 14.72 -5.61
C GLY A 97 -3.79 14.89 -7.11
N ASP A 98 -3.30 13.94 -7.92
CA ASP A 98 -3.38 13.98 -9.39
C ASP A 98 -4.63 13.23 -9.91
N THR A 99 -5.38 12.55 -9.04
CA THR A 99 -6.63 11.87 -9.42
C THR A 99 -7.69 12.88 -9.87
N SER A 100 -8.20 12.69 -11.09
CA SER A 100 -9.27 13.51 -11.67
C SER A 100 -10.52 13.55 -10.77
N SER A 101 -11.34 14.59 -10.90
CA SER A 101 -12.61 14.70 -10.14
C SER A 101 -13.57 13.55 -10.46
N SER A 102 -13.63 13.10 -11.71
CA SER A 102 -14.43 11.94 -12.13
C SER A 102 -13.96 10.65 -11.48
N ASP A 103 -12.65 10.40 -11.43
CA ASP A 103 -12.14 9.14 -10.89
C ASP A 103 -12.27 9.10 -9.37
N ARG A 104 -12.11 10.23 -8.67
CA ARG A 104 -12.40 10.25 -7.23
C ARG A 104 -13.88 10.14 -6.89
N ARG A 105 -14.81 10.50 -7.78
CA ARG A 105 -16.23 10.12 -7.62
C ARG A 105 -16.42 8.62 -7.80
N LYS A 106 -15.79 8.01 -8.83
CA LYS A 106 -15.84 6.55 -9.04
C LYS A 106 -15.35 5.79 -7.82
N LEU A 107 -14.22 6.20 -7.23
CA LEU A 107 -13.69 5.59 -6.00
C LEU A 107 -14.61 5.73 -4.79
N VAL A 108 -15.60 6.62 -4.81
CA VAL A 108 -16.61 6.73 -3.75
C VAL A 108 -17.83 5.87 -4.06
N THR A 109 -18.26 5.84 -5.32
CA THR A 109 -19.44 5.07 -5.75
C THR A 109 -19.18 3.58 -5.90
N ASP A 110 -17.95 3.21 -6.27
CA ASP A 110 -17.45 1.86 -6.47
C ASP A 110 -15.99 1.80 -5.98
N PRO A 111 -15.79 1.80 -4.65
CA PRO A 111 -14.45 1.77 -4.08
C PRO A 111 -13.75 0.42 -4.35
N PRO A 112 -12.42 0.43 -4.55
CA PRO A 112 -11.66 -0.77 -4.84
C PRO A 112 -11.41 -1.61 -3.57
N ASP A 113 -11.11 -2.89 -3.73
CA ASP A 113 -10.66 -3.74 -2.61
C ASP A 113 -9.33 -3.24 -2.05
N ILE A 114 -8.42 -2.83 -2.94
CA ILE A 114 -7.11 -2.29 -2.62
C ILE A 114 -7.06 -0.83 -3.07
N LEU A 115 -6.94 0.09 -2.12
CA LEU A 115 -6.76 1.51 -2.38
C LEU A 115 -5.30 1.92 -2.14
N ILE A 116 -4.65 2.42 -3.19
CA ILE A 116 -3.31 3.02 -3.10
C ILE A 116 -3.45 4.54 -2.97
N THR A 117 -2.87 5.13 -1.94
CA THR A 117 -3.00 6.56 -1.64
C THR A 117 -1.72 7.18 -1.10
N THR A 118 -1.72 8.51 -0.92
CA THR A 118 -0.70 9.23 -0.15
C THR A 118 -1.23 9.62 1.24
N PRO A 119 -0.36 9.96 2.21
CA PRO A 119 -0.79 10.48 3.51
C PRO A 119 -1.77 11.66 3.42
N GLU A 120 -1.49 12.60 2.52
CA GLU A 120 -2.33 13.78 2.31
C GLU A 120 -3.71 13.41 1.75
N SER A 121 -3.74 12.49 0.77
CA SER A 121 -4.99 12.06 0.16
C SER A 121 -5.84 11.22 1.12
N LEU A 122 -5.21 10.42 1.98
CA LEU A 122 -5.90 9.72 3.07
C LEU A 122 -6.60 10.70 4.02
N TYR A 123 -5.87 11.72 4.47
CA TYR A 123 -6.45 12.76 5.34
C TYR A 123 -7.67 13.42 4.70
N LEU A 124 -7.58 13.81 3.42
CA LEU A 124 -8.69 14.42 2.69
C LEU A 124 -9.90 13.48 2.59
N MET A 125 -9.68 12.18 2.43
CA MET A 125 -10.77 11.20 2.43
C MET A 125 -11.44 11.10 3.80
N LEU A 126 -10.65 10.98 4.87
CA LEU A 126 -11.11 10.88 6.26
C LEU A 126 -11.86 12.14 6.74
N THR A 127 -11.64 13.29 6.10
CA THR A 127 -12.38 14.55 6.36
C THR A 127 -13.56 14.77 5.42
N SER A 128 -14.02 13.73 4.70
CA SER A 128 -15.10 13.83 3.71
C SER A 128 -16.02 12.61 3.76
N GLN A 129 -17.09 12.61 2.96
CA GLN A 129 -17.97 11.43 2.80
C GLN A 129 -17.24 10.20 2.26
N ALA A 130 -16.07 10.36 1.62
CA ALA A 130 -15.24 9.24 1.19
C ALA A 130 -14.71 8.39 2.34
N ALA A 131 -14.76 8.87 3.60
CA ALA A 131 -14.41 8.09 4.78
C ALA A 131 -15.26 6.81 4.91
N GLU A 132 -16.51 6.83 4.43
CA GLU A 132 -17.42 5.68 4.51
C GLU A 132 -16.90 4.48 3.71
N THR A 133 -16.17 4.70 2.61
CA THR A 133 -15.60 3.61 1.81
C THR A 133 -14.44 2.90 2.50
N LEU A 134 -13.90 3.49 3.59
CA LEU A 134 -12.77 2.96 4.35
C LEU A 134 -13.20 2.11 5.57
N ARG A 135 -14.50 2.02 5.88
CA ARG A 135 -14.99 1.28 7.06
C ARG A 135 -14.71 -0.22 7.03
N GLY A 136 -14.35 -0.75 5.87
CA GLY A 136 -14.01 -2.15 5.67
C GLY A 136 -12.53 -2.48 5.78
N VAL A 137 -11.66 -1.47 6.01
CA VAL A 137 -10.21 -1.65 5.96
C VAL A 137 -9.76 -2.53 7.11
N HIS A 138 -9.11 -3.64 6.79
CA HIS A 138 -8.52 -4.54 7.79
C HIS A 138 -6.98 -4.50 7.78
N THR A 139 -6.37 -3.99 6.71
CA THR A 139 -4.91 -3.93 6.56
C THR A 139 -4.48 -2.59 5.98
N VAL A 140 -3.50 -1.97 6.63
CA VAL A 140 -2.83 -0.75 6.18
C VAL A 140 -1.35 -1.07 5.94
N ILE A 141 -0.88 -0.89 4.71
CA ILE A 141 0.51 -1.04 4.32
C ILE A 141 1.11 0.35 4.17
N ILE A 142 2.19 0.65 4.90
CA ILE A 142 2.92 1.92 4.80
C ILE A 142 4.27 1.61 4.19
N ASP A 143 4.46 2.06 2.94
CA ASP A 143 5.72 1.89 2.25
C ASP A 143 6.71 2.99 2.61
N GLU A 144 7.99 2.66 2.53
CA GLU A 144 9.12 3.52 2.93
C GLU A 144 8.83 4.30 4.23
N VAL A 145 8.39 3.59 5.27
CA VAL A 145 7.94 4.21 6.53
C VAL A 145 9.01 5.11 7.17
N HIS A 146 10.29 4.81 6.91
CA HIS A 146 11.42 5.62 7.37
C HIS A 146 11.41 7.05 6.79
N ALA A 147 10.87 7.24 5.58
CA ALA A 147 10.81 8.53 4.91
C ALA A 147 9.82 9.51 5.57
N VAL A 148 8.91 9.00 6.40
CA VAL A 148 7.91 9.81 7.10
C VAL A 148 8.08 9.85 8.61
N ALA A 149 8.66 8.81 9.23
CA ALA A 149 8.68 8.63 10.68
C ALA A 149 9.23 9.85 11.48
N ALA A 150 10.27 10.52 10.97
CA ALA A 150 10.91 11.65 11.66
C ALA A 150 10.47 13.03 11.12
N THR A 151 9.24 13.15 10.61
CA THR A 151 8.76 14.38 9.95
C THR A 151 7.39 14.82 10.47
N LYS A 152 7.05 16.11 10.29
CA LYS A 152 5.69 16.62 10.53
C LYS A 152 4.64 15.89 9.68
N ARG A 153 5.03 15.47 8.47
CA ARG A 153 4.22 14.64 7.60
C ARG A 153 3.91 13.28 8.22
N GLY A 154 4.88 12.68 8.89
CA GLY A 154 4.69 11.47 9.70
C GLY A 154 3.74 11.70 10.86
N ALA A 155 3.92 12.77 11.63
CA ALA A 155 3.00 13.11 12.72
C ALA A 155 1.55 13.25 12.23
N HIS A 156 1.36 13.91 11.08
CA HIS A 156 0.05 14.01 10.43
C HIS A 156 -0.50 12.65 9.97
N LEU A 157 0.35 11.78 9.41
CA LEU A 157 -0.03 10.40 9.06
C LEU A 157 -0.46 9.61 10.30
N ALA A 158 0.30 9.68 11.40
CA ALA A 158 -0.02 8.98 12.64
C ALA A 158 -1.43 9.35 13.14
N VAL A 159 -1.75 10.64 13.21
CA VAL A 159 -3.11 11.09 13.58
C VAL A 159 -4.17 10.63 12.58
N SER A 160 -3.85 10.60 11.28
CA SER A 160 -4.77 10.09 10.25
C SER A 160 -5.04 8.58 10.42
N LEU A 161 -4.05 7.79 10.84
CA LEU A 161 -4.22 6.37 11.11
C LEU A 161 -5.08 6.12 12.35
N GLU A 162 -4.90 6.90 13.43
CA GLU A 162 -5.78 6.81 14.61
C GLU A 162 -7.24 7.19 14.26
N ARG A 163 -7.42 8.18 13.38
CA ARG A 163 -8.75 8.54 12.87
C ARG A 163 -9.36 7.44 12.01
N LEU A 164 -8.55 6.74 11.21
CA LEU A 164 -9.01 5.58 10.47
C LEU A 164 -9.45 4.49 11.44
N ASP A 165 -8.63 4.14 12.43
CA ASP A 165 -8.97 3.09 13.40
C ASP A 165 -10.23 3.41 14.21
N ALA A 166 -10.48 4.68 14.52
CA ALA A 166 -11.73 5.12 15.16
C ALA A 166 -12.99 4.94 14.28
N LEU A 167 -12.86 4.76 12.96
CA LEU A 167 -13.97 4.45 12.05
C LEU A 167 -14.24 2.95 11.90
N LEU A 168 -13.30 2.10 12.32
CA LEU A 168 -13.34 0.66 12.15
C LEU A 168 -13.90 -0.02 13.41
N GLU A 169 -14.50 -1.20 13.23
CA GLU A 169 -14.92 -2.03 14.38
C GLU A 169 -13.72 -2.51 15.21
N LYS A 170 -12.57 -2.72 14.54
CA LYS A 170 -11.30 -3.10 15.13
C LYS A 170 -10.17 -2.34 14.40
N PRO A 171 -9.12 -1.91 15.10
CA PRO A 171 -7.97 -1.27 14.46
C PRO A 171 -7.40 -2.11 13.33
N ALA A 172 -7.01 -1.47 12.23
CA ALA A 172 -6.44 -2.17 11.09
C ALA A 172 -5.05 -2.70 11.43
N GLN A 173 -4.69 -3.85 10.86
CA GLN A 173 -3.32 -4.36 10.96
C GLN A 173 -2.38 -3.45 10.15
N ARG A 174 -1.38 -2.85 10.81
CA ARG A 174 -0.41 -1.96 10.18
C ARG A 174 0.86 -2.73 9.80
N ILE A 175 1.26 -2.65 8.54
CA ILE A 175 2.47 -3.26 7.98
C ILE A 175 3.38 -2.16 7.44
N GLY A 176 4.50 -1.91 8.12
CA GLY A 176 5.52 -0.97 7.66
C GLY A 176 6.58 -1.67 6.81
N LEU A 177 6.91 -1.09 5.66
CA LEU A 177 7.97 -1.53 4.77
C LEU A 177 9.08 -0.50 4.73
N SER A 178 10.33 -0.94 4.80
CA SER A 178 11.48 -0.07 4.61
C SER A 178 12.71 -0.85 4.17
N ALA A 179 13.55 -0.22 3.34
CA ALA A 179 14.88 -0.75 3.00
C ALA A 179 15.95 -0.38 4.03
N THR A 180 15.82 0.79 4.65
CA THR A 180 16.82 1.39 5.54
C THR A 180 16.12 1.90 6.78
N VAL A 181 16.39 1.31 7.94
CA VAL A 181 15.79 1.75 9.20
C VAL A 181 16.83 1.82 10.30
N ARG A 182 16.98 3.01 10.88
CA ARG A 182 17.73 3.23 12.12
C ARG A 182 17.22 4.49 12.82
N PRO A 183 16.87 4.45 14.12
CA PRO A 183 16.67 3.26 14.97
C PRO A 183 15.39 2.49 14.57
N ILE A 184 15.45 1.15 14.57
CA ILE A 184 14.32 0.31 14.15
C ILE A 184 13.15 0.37 15.12
N ASP A 185 13.44 0.49 16.42
CA ASP A 185 12.44 0.56 17.48
C ASP A 185 11.62 1.85 17.41
N GLU A 186 12.25 2.98 17.04
CA GLU A 186 11.54 4.26 16.87
C GLU A 186 10.57 4.23 15.70
N VAL A 187 10.95 3.59 14.60
CA VAL A 187 10.07 3.43 13.43
C VAL A 187 8.96 2.42 13.71
N ALA A 188 9.24 1.37 14.48
CA ALA A 188 8.21 0.44 14.96
C ALA A 188 7.22 1.15 15.88
N ARG A 189 7.69 1.97 16.82
CA ARG A 189 6.86 2.80 17.71
C ARG A 189 6.01 3.79 16.92
N PHE A 190 6.57 4.43 15.89
CA PHE A 190 5.81 5.27 14.97
C PHE A 190 4.69 4.50 14.24
N LEU A 191 4.99 3.30 13.74
CA LEU A 191 4.03 2.46 13.01
C LEU A 191 2.88 1.98 13.91
N GLY A 192 3.22 1.41 15.06
CA GLY A 192 2.26 0.78 15.98
C GLY A 192 1.50 1.78 16.86
N GLY A 193 2.04 2.97 17.08
CA GLY A 193 1.49 3.91 18.05
C GLY A 193 1.52 3.28 19.45
N ALA A 194 0.33 3.03 20.01
CA ALA A 194 0.18 2.34 21.29
C ALA A 194 0.20 0.80 21.18
N GLN A 195 0.12 0.25 19.96
CA GLN A 195 0.07 -1.20 19.72
C GLN A 195 1.47 -1.80 19.58
N PRO A 196 1.67 -3.07 20.00
CA PRO A 196 2.93 -3.77 19.80
C PRO A 196 3.21 -3.99 18.31
N VAL A 197 4.50 -4.05 17.94
CA VAL A 197 4.96 -4.26 16.56
C VAL A 197 6.02 -5.34 16.51
N ASP A 198 5.75 -6.38 15.72
CA ASP A 198 6.73 -7.42 15.43
C ASP A 198 7.72 -6.94 14.35
N ILE A 199 9.00 -6.94 14.71
CA ILE A 199 10.08 -6.49 13.83
C ILE A 199 10.65 -7.67 13.04
N VAL A 200 10.30 -7.74 11.76
CA VAL A 200 10.91 -8.69 10.81
C VAL A 200 12.08 -8.02 10.10
N ALA A 201 13.31 -8.34 10.52
CA ALA A 201 14.55 -7.78 9.98
C ALA A 201 15.61 -8.89 9.77
N PRO A 202 15.46 -9.75 8.75
CA PRO A 202 16.44 -10.79 8.45
C PRO A 202 17.80 -10.17 8.06
N LYS A 203 18.89 -10.88 8.37
CA LYS A 203 20.22 -10.49 7.87
C LYS A 203 20.19 -10.46 6.35
N ALA A 204 20.54 -9.32 5.78
CA ALA A 204 20.56 -9.15 4.34
C ALA A 204 21.90 -8.57 3.90
N THR A 205 22.63 -9.34 3.10
CA THR A 205 23.85 -8.91 2.42
C THR A 205 23.48 -8.47 1.02
N LYS A 206 23.60 -7.17 0.74
CA LYS A 206 23.50 -6.65 -0.63
C LYS A 206 24.91 -6.32 -1.12
N ALA A 207 25.36 -7.02 -2.15
CA ALA A 207 26.58 -6.64 -2.86
C ALA A 207 26.28 -5.38 -3.68
N PHE A 208 27.04 -4.32 -3.42
CA PHE A 208 26.95 -3.10 -4.19
C PHE A 208 28.15 -3.04 -5.13
N ASP A 209 27.89 -2.91 -6.42
CA ASP A 209 28.90 -2.58 -7.43
C ASP A 209 28.87 -1.06 -7.62
N LEU A 210 29.73 -0.35 -6.90
CA LEU A 210 29.79 1.11 -6.90
C LEU A 210 31.11 1.57 -7.50
N SER A 211 31.02 2.37 -8.56
CA SER A 211 32.16 3.07 -9.14
C SER A 211 32.00 4.57 -8.97
N VAL A 212 33.03 5.24 -8.44
CA VAL A 212 33.16 6.70 -8.51
C VAL A 212 34.02 7.01 -9.73
N VAL A 213 33.40 7.53 -10.79
CA VAL A 213 34.10 7.86 -12.03
C VAL A 213 34.42 9.35 -12.04
N VAL A 214 35.70 9.69 -12.03
CA VAL A 214 36.17 11.06 -12.27
C VAL A 214 36.64 11.12 -13.73
N PRO A 215 35.93 11.84 -14.62
CA PRO A 215 36.25 11.87 -16.04
C PRO A 215 37.44 12.78 -16.38
N ILE A 216 38.05 13.42 -15.38
CA ILE A 216 39.16 14.36 -15.50
C ILE A 216 40.32 13.90 -14.60
N GLU A 217 41.56 14.06 -15.08
CA GLU A 217 42.76 13.65 -14.33
C GLU A 217 43.00 14.51 -13.08
N ASP A 218 42.68 15.81 -13.13
CA ASP A 218 42.88 16.75 -12.04
C ASP A 218 41.63 17.61 -11.81
N MET A 219 41.01 17.47 -10.63
CA MET A 219 39.85 18.28 -10.22
C MET A 219 40.23 19.69 -9.74
N LEU A 220 41.50 19.92 -9.38
CA LEU A 220 41.99 21.25 -8.97
C LEU A 220 42.27 22.12 -10.20
N ASN A 221 42.61 21.50 -11.34
CA ASN A 221 42.84 22.16 -12.62
C ASN A 221 42.02 21.48 -13.73
N PRO A 222 40.68 21.64 -13.74
CA PRO A 222 39.85 21.05 -14.77
C PRO A 222 40.27 21.58 -16.16
N PRO A 223 40.31 20.72 -17.19
CA PRO A 223 40.62 21.16 -18.54
C PRO A 223 39.61 22.22 -18.99
N PRO A 224 40.04 23.19 -19.83
CA PRO A 224 39.14 24.23 -20.31
C PRO A 224 37.97 23.61 -21.11
N PRO A 225 36.79 24.26 -21.10
CA PRO A 225 35.63 23.74 -21.78
C PRO A 225 35.93 23.56 -23.29
N PRO A 226 35.38 22.51 -23.92
CA PRO A 226 35.66 22.18 -25.32
C PRO A 226 35.29 23.36 -26.22
N GLY A 227 36.26 23.79 -27.05
CA GLY A 227 36.12 24.96 -27.94
C GLY A 227 36.83 26.23 -27.45
N SER A 228 37.49 26.19 -26.29
CA SER A 228 38.34 27.31 -25.85
C SER A 228 39.65 27.35 -26.67
N PRO A 229 40.06 28.51 -27.21
CA PRO A 229 41.32 28.60 -27.94
C PRO A 229 42.49 28.30 -27.01
N ALA A 230 43.47 27.53 -27.51
CA ALA A 230 44.73 27.33 -26.80
C ALA A 230 45.45 28.69 -26.62
N PRO A 231 46.06 28.95 -25.46
CA PRO A 231 46.84 30.17 -25.23
C PRO A 231 48.05 30.26 -26.17
#